data_AF-A0A1G0UVE5-F1
#
_entry.id   AF-A0A1G0UVE5-F1
#
_cell.length_a   1.000
_cell.length_b   1.000
_cell.length_c   1.000
_cell.angle_alpha   90.00
_cell.angle_beta   90.00
_cell.angle_gamma   90.00
#
_symmetry.space_group_name_H-M   'P 1'
#
loop_
_entity.id
_entity.type
_entity.pdbx_description
1 polymer ?
#
loop_
_entity_poly.entity_id
_entity_poly.type
_entity_poly.pdbx_seq_one_letter_code
_entity_poly.pdbx_strand_id
1 'polypeptide(L)'
;MKERIPSDSQSTQNSTGRTANIFLNVIIILLAGLILFMAYSLITKIEGLSPDDEDTNEANKPSKIIQLEVLNGCGISGVAEKFTNHLRQNNFDVVQVGNYSSFDIDNTLVVDRTGKRVNALKVAEALGIDPKNVIQQINNDYFLDVSLIIGRDFNHLKPFKN
;
A
#
# COMPACT_ATOMS: atom_id res chain seq x y z
N MET A 1 13.63 -97.95 15.89
CA MET A 1 14.47 -96.93 15.25
C MET A 1 13.56 -95.76 14.90
N LYS A 2 13.79 -94.57 15.47
CA LYS A 2 12.84 -93.44 15.47
C LYS A 2 13.55 -92.24 14.84
N GLU A 3 13.29 -91.97 13.57
CA GLU A 3 13.83 -90.77 12.90
C GLU A 3 12.89 -89.59 13.16
N ARG A 4 13.46 -88.48 13.65
CA ARG A 4 12.79 -87.17 13.68
C ARG A 4 13.33 -86.31 12.55
N ILE A 5 12.37 -85.72 11.86
CA ILE A 5 12.43 -84.77 10.74
C ILE A 5 13.30 -83.55 11.05
N PRO A 6 14.03 -82.97 10.08
CA PRO A 6 14.62 -81.64 10.23
C PRO A 6 13.55 -80.56 10.02
N SER A 7 13.36 -79.73 11.05
CA SER A 7 12.46 -78.58 11.06
C SER A 7 13.01 -77.45 10.18
N ASP A 8 12.20 -77.06 9.21
CA ASP A 8 12.26 -75.83 8.45
C ASP A 8 12.23 -74.61 9.40
N SER A 9 13.24 -73.75 9.36
CA SER A 9 13.21 -72.44 10.04
C SER A 9 13.49 -71.33 9.03
N GLN A 10 12.50 -71.19 8.14
CA GLN A 10 11.90 -69.96 7.63
C GLN A 10 12.69 -68.66 7.86
N SER A 11 13.02 -68.05 6.73
CA SER A 11 13.55 -66.72 6.50
C SER A 11 12.83 -65.59 7.25
N THR A 12 13.48 -65.00 8.25
CA THR A 12 13.14 -63.66 8.76
C THR A 12 13.74 -62.59 7.82
N GLN A 13 13.15 -62.41 6.65
CA GLN A 13 13.60 -61.40 5.67
C GLN A 13 12.88 -60.06 5.90
N ASN A 14 13.59 -59.13 6.55
CA ASN A 14 13.62 -57.68 6.32
C ASN A 14 12.39 -57.03 5.67
N SER A 15 11.25 -56.98 6.36
CA SER A 15 10.11 -56.13 5.97
C SER A 15 10.33 -54.65 6.31
N THR A 16 11.22 -54.33 7.26
CA THR A 16 11.51 -52.97 7.76
C THR A 16 12.13 -52.06 6.70
N GLY A 17 12.99 -52.59 5.82
CA GLY A 17 13.60 -51.80 4.75
C GLY A 17 12.61 -51.44 3.64
N ARG A 18 11.66 -52.34 3.33
CA ARG A 18 10.67 -52.11 2.28
C ARG A 18 9.62 -51.09 2.70
N THR A 19 9.15 -51.14 3.94
CA THR A 19 8.20 -50.16 4.48
C THR A 19 8.84 -48.79 4.68
N ALA A 20 10.10 -48.73 5.13
CA ALA A 20 10.86 -47.48 5.24
C ALA A 20 11.07 -46.82 3.87
N ASN A 21 11.42 -47.60 2.82
CA ASN A 21 11.56 -47.07 1.46
C ASN A 21 10.22 -46.57 0.90
N ILE A 22 9.11 -47.26 1.19
CA ILE A 22 7.78 -46.80 0.79
C ILE A 22 7.42 -45.49 1.51
N PHE A 23 7.66 -45.41 2.82
CA PHE A 23 7.40 -44.21 3.61
C PHE A 23 8.23 -43.01 3.14
N LEU A 24 9.50 -43.23 2.83
CA LEU A 24 10.40 -42.21 2.29
C LEU A 24 9.91 -41.71 0.93
N ASN A 25 9.49 -42.61 0.03
CA ASN A 25 8.91 -42.23 -1.26
C ASN A 25 7.62 -41.43 -1.11
N VAL A 26 6.75 -41.78 -0.15
CA VAL A 26 5.53 -41.02 0.15
C VAL A 26 5.87 -39.61 0.61
N ILE A 27 6.86 -39.45 1.51
CA ILE A 27 7.33 -38.14 1.96
C ILE A 27 7.88 -37.31 0.80
N ILE A 28 8.68 -37.92 -0.10
CA ILE A 28 9.22 -37.21 -1.27
C ILE A 28 8.08 -36.69 -2.15
N ILE A 29 7.05 -37.50 -2.42
CA ILE A 29 5.90 -37.08 -3.22
C ILE A 29 5.15 -35.92 -2.55
N LEU A 30 4.95 -35.97 -1.23
CA LEU A 30 4.31 -34.90 -0.47
C LEU A 30 5.12 -33.59 -0.52
N LEU A 31 6.44 -33.67 -0.31
CA LEU A 31 7.33 -32.51 -0.37
C LEU A 31 7.38 -31.91 -1.78
N ALA A 32 7.45 -32.75 -2.82
CA ALA A 32 7.39 -32.29 -4.20
C ALA A 32 6.07 -31.56 -4.51
N GLY A 33 4.95 -32.09 -4.03
CA GLY A 33 3.63 -31.44 -4.14
C GLY A 33 3.58 -30.09 -3.43
N LEU A 34 4.15 -29.99 -2.23
CA LEU A 34 4.23 -28.72 -1.48
C LEU A 34 5.09 -27.69 -2.21
N ILE A 35 6.23 -28.09 -2.77
CA ILE A 35 7.11 -27.20 -3.54
C ILE A 35 6.38 -26.71 -4.80
N LEU A 36 5.69 -27.59 -5.52
CA LEU A 36 4.89 -27.20 -6.69
C LEU A 36 3.75 -26.25 -6.31
N PHE A 37 3.07 -26.51 -5.19
CA PHE A 37 2.03 -25.61 -4.65
C PHE A 37 2.61 -24.23 -4.29
N MET A 38 3.76 -24.18 -3.61
CA MET A 38 4.44 -22.93 -3.29
C MET A 38 4.91 -22.19 -4.54
N ALA A 39 5.47 -22.89 -5.52
CA ALA A 39 5.88 -22.32 -6.80
C ALA A 39 4.67 -21.76 -7.57
N TYR A 40 3.55 -22.49 -7.61
CA TYR A 40 2.29 -22.03 -8.19
C TYR A 40 1.75 -20.80 -7.45
N SER A 41 1.78 -20.80 -6.12
CA SER A 41 1.41 -19.65 -5.28
C SER A 41 2.29 -18.44 -5.54
N LEU A 42 3.60 -18.63 -5.74
CA LEU A 42 4.53 -17.58 -6.13
C LEU A 42 4.24 -17.03 -7.53
N ILE A 43 4.02 -17.89 -8.53
CA ILE A 43 3.72 -17.49 -9.91
C ILE A 43 2.39 -16.73 -9.96
N THR A 44 1.33 -17.27 -9.35
CA THR A 44 0.02 -16.60 -9.28
C THR A 44 0.05 -15.31 -8.48
N LYS A 45 0.91 -15.19 -7.46
CA LYS A 45 1.10 -13.93 -6.72
C LYS A 45 1.98 -12.93 -7.45
N ILE A 46 2.88 -13.38 -8.34
CA ILE A 46 3.66 -12.53 -9.24
C ILE A 46 2.78 -12.03 -10.39
N GLU A 47 1.88 -12.84 -10.93
CA GLU A 47 0.87 -12.41 -11.91
C GLU A 47 -0.24 -11.57 -11.26
N GLY A 48 -0.59 -11.82 -9.99
CA GLY A 48 -1.47 -10.97 -9.17
C GLY A 48 -0.80 -9.71 -8.60
N LEU A 49 0.50 -9.53 -8.85
CA LEU A 49 1.22 -8.26 -8.76
C LEU A 49 1.22 -7.52 -10.10
N SER A 50 0.43 -7.97 -11.09
CA SER A 50 0.00 -7.10 -12.17
C SER A 50 -0.91 -6.04 -11.53
N PRO A 51 -0.51 -4.75 -11.54
CA PRO A 51 -1.51 -3.70 -11.43
C PRO A 51 -2.49 -3.96 -12.58
N ASP A 52 -3.79 -3.96 -12.30
CA ASP A 52 -4.82 -3.92 -13.33
C ASP A 52 -4.38 -2.95 -14.44
N ASP A 53 -4.12 -3.51 -15.62
CA ASP A 53 -3.95 -2.87 -16.92
C ASP A 53 -2.92 -1.72 -17.03
N GLU A 54 -1.84 -2.01 -17.77
CA GLU A 54 -1.04 -1.00 -18.46
C GLU A 54 -1.95 -0.12 -19.35
N ASP A 55 -1.87 1.20 -19.16
CA ASP A 55 -1.39 2.07 -20.24
C ASP A 55 -1.09 3.49 -19.71
N THR A 56 0.20 3.83 -19.64
CA THR A 56 0.80 5.19 -19.54
C THR A 56 0.52 6.11 -18.34
N ASN A 57 -0.24 5.72 -17.31
CA ASN A 57 -0.84 6.73 -16.40
C ASN A 57 -0.87 6.42 -14.90
N GLU A 58 0.10 5.67 -14.34
CA GLU A 58 0.25 5.50 -12.87
C GLU A 58 0.33 6.84 -12.11
N ALA A 59 0.96 7.86 -12.70
CA ALA A 59 0.98 9.22 -12.16
C ALA A 59 -0.39 9.93 -12.22
N ASN A 60 -1.27 9.47 -13.11
CA ASN A 60 -2.59 10.05 -13.36
C ASN A 60 -3.73 9.28 -12.68
N LYS A 61 -3.44 8.13 -12.05
CA LYS A 61 -4.43 7.42 -11.23
C LYS A 61 -4.36 7.97 -9.79
N PRO A 62 -5.50 8.38 -9.22
CA PRO A 62 -5.52 8.86 -7.85
C PRO A 62 -5.28 7.72 -6.86
N SER A 63 -4.54 8.01 -5.79
CA SER A 63 -4.38 7.11 -4.65
C SER A 63 -5.74 6.78 -4.02
N LYS A 64 -5.89 5.55 -3.52
CA LYS A 64 -7.11 5.08 -2.84
C LYS A 64 -7.43 5.90 -1.59
N ILE A 65 -6.39 6.29 -0.85
CA ILE A 65 -6.43 7.22 0.27
C ILE A 65 -5.31 8.22 0.00
N ILE A 66 -5.65 9.51 -0.01
CA ILE A 66 -4.67 10.58 -0.21
C ILE A 66 -4.25 11.08 1.17
N GLN A 67 -2.98 10.93 1.49
CA GLN A 67 -2.39 11.40 2.75
C GLN A 67 -1.83 12.80 2.55
N LEU A 68 -2.25 13.74 3.39
CA LEU A 68 -1.77 15.12 3.31
C LEU A 68 -1.53 15.79 4.66
N GLU A 69 -0.67 16.80 4.63
CA GLU A 69 -0.53 17.76 5.70
C GLU A 69 -1.25 19.08 5.38
N VAL A 70 -1.63 19.81 6.43
CA VAL A 70 -2.25 21.12 6.34
C VAL A 70 -1.41 22.15 7.08
N LEU A 71 -0.88 23.13 6.36
CA LEU A 71 0.04 24.15 6.86
C LEU A 71 -0.61 25.54 6.78
N ASN A 72 -0.64 26.26 7.89
CA ASN A 72 -1.13 27.63 7.96
C ASN A 72 -0.06 28.62 7.48
N GLY A 73 -0.24 29.19 6.29
CA GLY A 73 0.61 30.25 5.73
C GLY A 73 0.00 31.65 5.77
N CYS A 74 -1.17 31.83 6.40
CA CYS A 74 -1.88 33.12 6.46
C CYS A 74 -1.78 33.81 7.83
N GLY A 75 -1.34 33.09 8.86
CA GLY A 75 -1.14 33.63 10.22
C GLY A 75 -2.41 33.75 11.06
N ILE A 76 -3.55 33.25 10.58
CA ILE A 76 -4.81 33.30 11.31
C ILE A 76 -5.04 31.98 12.05
N SER A 77 -5.24 32.06 13.36
CA SER A 77 -5.49 30.89 14.21
C SER A 77 -6.78 30.15 13.83
N GLY A 78 -6.74 28.83 13.88
CA GLY A 78 -7.91 27.96 13.64
C GLY A 78 -8.26 27.70 12.17
N VAL A 79 -7.64 28.40 11.22
CA VAL A 79 -7.93 28.18 9.78
C VAL A 79 -7.51 26.78 9.35
N ALA A 80 -6.31 26.33 9.69
CA ALA A 80 -5.81 24.99 9.34
C ALA A 80 -6.68 23.85 9.93
N GLU A 81 -7.21 24.04 11.13
CA GLU A 81 -8.12 23.08 11.75
C GLU A 81 -9.44 22.97 10.99
N LYS A 82 -10.01 24.10 10.55
CA LYS A 82 -11.25 24.11 9.77
C LYS A 82 -11.07 23.40 8.42
N PHE A 83 -9.95 23.64 7.73
CA PHE A 83 -9.61 22.91 6.51
C PHE A 83 -9.43 21.42 6.76
N THR A 84 -8.75 21.06 7.85
CA THR A 84 -8.54 19.66 8.25
C THR A 84 -9.87 18.93 8.44
N ASN A 85 -10.82 19.54 9.13
CA ASN A 85 -12.14 18.95 9.36
C ASN A 85 -12.90 18.75 8.05
N HIS A 86 -12.88 19.75 7.16
CA HIS A 86 -13.49 19.64 5.84
C HIS A 86 -12.86 18.51 5.00
N LEU A 87 -11.53 18.42 4.98
CA LEU A 87 -10.81 17.37 4.25
C LEU A 87 -11.14 15.97 4.76
N ARG A 88 -11.15 15.77 6.08
CA ARG A 88 -11.50 14.48 6.68
C ARG A 88 -12.93 14.05 6.36
N GLN A 89 -13.88 14.99 6.31
CA GLN A 89 -15.26 14.72 5.89
C GLN A 89 -15.37 14.33 4.40
N ASN A 90 -14.37 14.68 3.58
CA ASN A 90 -14.29 14.34 2.16
C ASN A 90 -13.35 13.15 1.89
N ASN A 91 -13.15 12.27 2.88
CA ASN A 91 -12.35 11.04 2.79
C ASN A 91 -10.86 11.26 2.49
N PHE A 92 -10.30 12.40 2.87
CA PHE A 92 -8.85 12.61 2.87
C PHE A 92 -8.24 12.27 4.23
N ASP A 93 -7.03 11.71 4.22
CA ASP A 93 -6.30 11.40 5.44
C ASP A 93 -5.34 12.54 5.78
N VAL A 94 -5.74 13.37 6.75
CA VAL A 94 -4.91 14.46 7.24
C VAL A 94 -4.05 13.96 8.40
N VAL A 95 -2.78 13.73 8.07
CA VAL A 95 -1.76 13.14 8.96
C VAL A 95 -1.11 14.17 9.90
N GLN A 96 -1.03 15.43 9.47
CA GLN A 96 -0.33 16.49 10.19
C GLN A 96 -0.99 17.84 9.93
N VAL A 97 -1.04 18.65 10.98
CA VAL A 97 -1.52 20.04 10.93
C VAL A 97 -0.47 20.92 11.59
N GLY A 98 -0.11 22.03 10.97
CA GLY A 98 0.95 22.90 11.46
C GLY A 98 0.91 24.31 10.90
N ASN A 99 1.98 25.06 11.17
CA ASN A 99 2.22 26.36 10.58
C ASN A 99 3.22 26.22 9.43
N TYR A 100 3.04 27.00 8.38
CA TYR A 100 4.05 27.13 7.34
C TYR A 100 5.24 27.96 7.85
N SER A 101 6.38 27.87 7.17
CA SER A 101 7.61 28.58 7.57
C SER A 101 7.45 30.11 7.54
N SER A 102 6.46 30.61 6.81
CA SER A 102 6.11 32.03 6.73
C SER A 102 4.59 32.24 6.76
N PHE A 103 4.15 33.46 7.07
CA PHE A 103 2.73 33.85 7.15
C PHE A 103 2.31 34.85 6.06
N ASP A 104 3.10 34.97 5.01
CA ASP A 104 2.94 35.91 3.90
C ASP A 104 2.35 35.27 2.64
N ILE A 105 1.77 34.08 2.75
CA ILE A 105 1.19 33.37 1.62
C ILE A 105 -0.13 34.02 1.21
N ASP A 106 -0.17 34.62 0.01
CA ASP A 106 -1.37 35.27 -0.51
C ASP A 106 -2.43 34.27 -0.98
N ASN A 107 -2.02 33.29 -1.79
CA ASN A 107 -2.92 32.31 -2.40
C ASN A 107 -2.64 30.92 -1.82
N THR A 108 -3.71 30.17 -1.57
CA THR A 108 -3.62 28.79 -1.07
C THR A 108 -3.01 27.90 -2.15
N LEU A 109 -1.98 27.15 -1.79
CA LEU A 109 -1.22 26.28 -2.68
C LEU A 109 -1.43 24.81 -2.30
N VAL A 110 -1.46 23.95 -3.32
CA VAL A 110 -1.45 22.51 -3.13
C VAL A 110 -0.18 21.96 -3.76
N VAL A 111 0.66 21.31 -2.96
CA VAL A 111 1.97 20.82 -3.37
C VAL A 111 1.92 19.30 -3.50
N ASP A 112 2.13 18.79 -4.70
CA ASP A 112 2.36 17.36 -4.94
C ASP A 112 3.79 16.98 -4.51
N ARG A 113 3.90 16.06 -3.55
CA ARG A 113 5.16 15.57 -2.98
C ARG A 113 5.64 14.25 -3.57
N THR A 114 4.78 13.51 -4.26
CA THR A 114 5.05 12.16 -4.77
C THR A 114 5.21 12.11 -6.29
N GLY A 115 4.86 13.19 -6.99
CA GLY A 115 4.80 13.22 -8.45
C GLY A 115 3.49 12.70 -9.03
N LYS A 116 2.52 12.36 -8.17
CA LYS A 116 1.15 12.01 -8.54
C LYS A 116 0.27 13.25 -8.52
N ARG A 117 0.45 14.12 -9.51
CA ARG A 117 -0.24 15.42 -9.59
C ARG A 117 -1.76 15.30 -9.47
N VAL A 118 -2.35 14.17 -9.87
CA VAL A 118 -3.79 13.90 -9.73
C VAL A 118 -4.26 13.88 -8.27
N ASN A 119 -3.42 13.46 -7.32
CA ASN A 119 -3.76 13.54 -5.90
C ASN A 119 -3.90 15.00 -5.45
N ALA A 120 -2.96 15.86 -5.84
CA ALA A 120 -3.00 17.27 -5.53
C ALA A 120 -4.18 17.99 -6.23
N LEU A 121 -4.50 17.61 -7.47
CA LEU A 121 -5.68 18.13 -8.18
C LEU A 121 -6.99 17.76 -7.48
N LYS A 122 -7.12 16.53 -6.95
CA LYS A 122 -8.29 16.12 -6.16
C LYS A 122 -8.44 16.94 -4.88
N VAL A 123 -7.35 17.21 -4.18
CA VAL A 123 -7.36 18.09 -3.00
C VAL A 123 -7.81 19.51 -3.39
N ALA A 124 -7.26 20.04 -4.50
CA ALA A 124 -7.65 21.35 -5.00
C ALA A 124 -9.14 21.43 -5.35
N GLU A 125 -9.67 20.42 -6.06
CA GLU A 125 -11.09 20.33 -6.40
C GLU A 125 -11.97 20.26 -5.14
N ALA A 126 -11.59 19.44 -4.15
CA ALA A 126 -12.33 19.30 -2.89
C ALA A 126 -12.41 20.60 -2.07
N LEU A 127 -11.47 21.52 -2.29
CA LEU A 127 -11.38 22.81 -1.62
C LEU A 127 -11.83 23.99 -2.49
N GLY A 128 -12.03 23.79 -3.80
CA GLY A 128 -12.36 24.84 -4.75
C GLY A 128 -11.18 25.74 -5.10
N ILE A 129 -9.96 25.21 -5.01
CA ILE A 129 -8.72 25.90 -5.36
C ILE A 129 -8.51 25.79 -6.88
N ASP A 130 -8.07 26.88 -7.50
CA ASP A 130 -7.75 26.91 -8.93
C ASP A 130 -6.59 25.94 -9.23
N PRO A 131 -6.69 25.07 -10.25
CA PRO A 131 -5.62 24.15 -10.65
C PRO A 131 -4.26 24.82 -10.91
N LYS A 132 -4.23 26.12 -11.23
CA LYS A 132 -2.99 26.89 -11.38
C LYS A 132 -2.18 27.01 -10.08
N ASN A 133 -2.82 26.89 -8.92
CA ASN A 133 -2.19 26.91 -7.61
C ASN A 133 -1.71 25.52 -7.16
N VAL A 134 -1.84 24.51 -8.03
CA VAL A 134 -1.28 23.18 -7.81
C VAL A 134 0.14 23.14 -8.37
N ILE A 135 1.11 22.95 -7.51
CA ILE A 135 2.53 22.86 -7.87
C ILE A 135 3.09 21.48 -7.52
N GLN A 136 4.20 21.12 -8.15
CA GLN A 136 4.87 19.85 -7.91
C GLN A 136 6.25 20.11 -7.32
N GLN A 137 6.51 19.50 -6.17
CA GLN A 137 7.82 19.55 -5.49
C GLN A 137 8.07 18.19 -4.86
N ILE A 138 8.63 17.29 -5.67
CA ILE A 138 8.90 15.91 -5.24
C ILE A 138 9.95 15.93 -4.13
N ASN A 139 9.64 15.25 -3.03
CA ASN A 139 10.59 15.02 -1.96
C ASN A 139 10.39 13.60 -1.41
N ASN A 140 11.34 12.70 -1.69
CA ASN A 140 11.25 11.30 -1.28
C ASN A 140 11.40 11.09 0.24
N ASP A 141 11.88 12.09 0.97
CA ASP A 141 11.96 12.04 2.44
C ASP A 141 10.62 12.37 3.11
N TYR A 142 9.66 12.92 2.34
CA TYR A 142 8.31 13.19 2.81
C TYR A 142 7.41 11.98 2.59
N PHE A 143 6.91 11.40 3.68
CA PHE A 143 6.00 10.25 3.64
C PHE A 143 4.55 10.60 3.30
N LEU A 144 4.32 11.70 2.57
CA LEU A 144 3.01 12.30 2.32
C LEU A 144 2.77 12.47 0.82
N ASP A 145 1.53 12.34 0.36
CA ASP A 145 1.19 12.56 -1.04
C ASP A 145 1.17 14.06 -1.39
N VAL A 146 0.61 14.87 -0.49
CA VAL A 146 0.28 16.27 -0.74
C VAL A 146 0.57 17.15 0.49
N SER A 147 1.03 18.37 0.27
CA SER A 147 1.02 19.44 1.29
C SER A 147 0.02 20.52 0.89
N LEU A 148 -0.91 20.87 1.77
CA LEU A 148 -1.78 22.03 1.60
C LEU A 148 -1.20 23.22 2.37
N ILE A 149 -0.90 24.32 1.69
CA ILE A 149 -0.42 25.56 2.31
C ILE A 149 -1.51 26.62 2.17
N ILE A 150 -2.10 27.02 3.29
CA ILE A 150 -3.25 27.93 3.31
C ILE A 150 -2.79 29.37 3.24
N GLY A 151 -3.31 30.09 2.24
CA GLY A 151 -3.04 31.51 2.01
C GLY A 151 -4.13 32.43 2.56
N ARG A 152 -3.95 33.73 2.36
CA ARG A 152 -4.90 34.79 2.75
C ARG A 152 -6.24 34.72 2.01
N ASP A 153 -6.31 34.00 0.90
CA ASP A 153 -7.52 33.70 0.12
C ASP A 153 -8.44 32.62 0.71
N PHE A 154 -8.12 32.07 1.89
CA PHE A 154 -8.83 30.95 2.53
C PHE A 154 -10.35 31.16 2.66
N ASN A 155 -10.80 32.42 2.79
CA ASN A 155 -12.21 32.80 2.94
C ASN A 155 -13.04 32.59 1.66
N HIS A 156 -12.40 32.47 0.50
CA HIS A 156 -13.08 32.21 -0.78
C HIS A 156 -13.20 30.71 -1.09
N LEU A 157 -12.59 29.85 -0.27
CA LEU A 157 -12.54 28.40 -0.47
C LEU A 157 -13.69 27.68 0.25
N LYS A 158 -13.99 26.45 -0.20
CA LYS A 158 -15.15 25.66 0.24
C LYS A 158 -15.33 25.54 1.77
N PRO A 159 -14.29 25.35 2.61
CA PRO A 159 -14.48 25.25 4.06
C PRO A 159 -15.04 26.54 4.71
N PHE A 160 -14.99 27.68 4.02
CA PHE A 160 -15.47 28.98 4.50
C PHE A 160 -16.59 29.58 3.64
N LYS A 161 -16.89 28.94 2.51
CA LYS A 161 -17.95 29.34 1.60
C LYS A 161 -19.20 28.53 1.95
N ASN A 162 -20.25 29.21 2.42
CA ASN A 162 -21.55 28.62 2.71
C ASN A 162 -22.23 28.09 1.45
#